data_AF-A0AAN4ZMK0-F1
#
_entry.id   AF-A0AAN4ZMK0-F1
#
_cell.length_a   1.000
_cell.length_b   1.000
_cell.length_c   1.000
_cell.angle_alpha   90.00
_cell.angle_beta   90.00
_cell.angle_gamma   90.00
#
_symmetry.space_group_name_H-M   'P 1'
#
loop_
_entity.id
_entity.type
_entity.pdbx_description
1 polymer ?
#
loop_
_entity_poly.entity_id
_entity_poly.type
_entity_poly.pdbx_seq_one_letter_code
_entity_poly.pdbx_strand_id
1 'polypeptide(L)'
;RFILALENSVCYDYVTEKAFRYKELIVPIVRYRRPVEEVIPSDGFIAIDDFESIAKLKEHLLKLQQNDEYFAWLNRTEDREIKRRGLCQLCNDIHVGDLTVHSTIRM
;
A
#
# COMPACT_ATOMS: atom_id res chain seq x y z
N ARG A 1 6.49 9.42 11.30
CA ARG A 1 6.29 7.96 11.53
C ARG A 1 5.02 7.48 10.83
N PHE A 2 3.90 8.17 10.97
CA PHE A 2 2.63 7.81 10.33
C PHE A 2 2.17 8.84 9.29
N ILE A 3 1.33 8.41 8.35
CA ILE A 3 0.57 9.28 7.44
C ILE A 3 -0.87 8.79 7.33
N LEU A 4 -1.84 9.71 7.28
CA LEU A 4 -3.22 9.37 6.89
C LEU A 4 -3.27 9.11 5.37
N ALA A 5 -3.47 7.86 5.00
CA ALA A 5 -3.56 7.37 3.63
C ALA A 5 -5.02 6.98 3.31
N LEU A 6 -5.93 7.93 3.49
CA LEU A 6 -7.36 7.72 3.26
C LEU A 6 -7.70 7.90 1.79
N GLU A 7 -8.43 6.95 1.24
CA GLU A 7 -8.95 7.06 -0.12
C GLU A 7 -10.13 8.01 -0.21
N ASN A 8 -10.25 8.65 -1.37
CA ASN A 8 -11.28 9.65 -1.63
C ASN A 8 -12.69 9.05 -1.69
N SER A 9 -12.81 7.72 -1.80
CA SER A 9 -14.08 7.00 -1.93
C SER A 9 -13.98 5.61 -1.30
N VAL A 10 -15.11 5.05 -0.89
CA VAL A 10 -15.21 3.71 -0.29
C VAL A 10 -15.60 2.73 -1.39
N CYS A 11 -14.60 2.09 -1.98
CA CYS A 11 -14.77 1.11 -3.06
C CYS A 11 -13.97 -0.15 -2.76
N TYR A 12 -14.51 -1.30 -3.16
CA TYR A 12 -13.79 -2.57 -3.16
C TYR A 12 -12.58 -2.46 -4.12
N ASP A 13 -11.43 -3.01 -3.73
CA ASP A 13 -10.15 -2.98 -4.48
C ASP A 13 -9.56 -1.59 -4.78
N TYR A 14 -10.11 -0.51 -4.24
CA TYR A 14 -9.59 0.83 -4.48
C TYR A 14 -8.41 1.15 -3.55
N VAL A 15 -7.20 0.82 -4.00
CA VAL A 15 -5.94 1.14 -3.33
C VAL A 15 -5.07 1.97 -4.28
N THR A 16 -4.69 3.18 -3.86
CA THR A 16 -3.91 4.11 -4.67
C THR A 16 -2.50 4.32 -4.11
N GLU A 17 -1.76 5.27 -4.69
CA GLU A 17 -0.42 5.66 -4.26
C GLU A 17 -0.32 5.97 -2.77
N LYS A 18 -1.42 6.41 -2.14
CA LYS A 18 -1.48 6.80 -0.73
C LYS A 18 -1.03 5.67 0.19
N ALA A 19 -1.51 4.45 -0.04
CA ALA A 19 -1.10 3.27 0.73
C ALA A 19 0.34 2.84 0.38
N PHE A 20 0.73 2.95 -0.89
CA PHE A 20 2.08 2.60 -1.36
C PHE A 20 3.19 3.53 -0.84
N ARG A 21 2.84 4.65 -0.18
CA ARG A 21 3.79 5.46 0.59
C ARG A 21 4.48 4.69 1.72
N TYR A 22 4.02 3.48 2.05
CA TYR A 22 4.79 2.45 2.79
C TYR A 22 6.24 2.34 2.30
N LYS A 23 6.46 2.38 0.97
CA LYS A 23 7.80 2.30 0.36
C LYS A 23 8.69 3.52 0.64
N GLU A 24 8.11 4.64 1.06
CA GLU A 24 8.82 5.86 1.46
C GLU A 24 9.27 5.84 2.94
N LEU A 25 9.22 4.67 3.60
CA LEU A 25 9.56 4.51 5.01
C LEU A 25 8.60 5.23 5.98
N ILE A 26 7.33 5.30 5.62
CA ILE A 26 6.28 5.91 6.44
C ILE A 26 5.15 4.89 6.59
N VAL A 27 4.62 4.72 7.81
CA VAL A 27 3.50 3.81 8.07
C VAL A 27 2.19 4.47 7.62
N PRO A 28 1.49 3.95 6.60
CA PRO A 28 0.19 4.45 6.18
C PRO A 28 -0.89 4.03 7.18
N ILE A 29 -1.78 4.96 7.50
CA ILE A 29 -3.03 4.71 8.23
C ILE A 29 -4.16 4.73 7.19
N VAL A 30 -4.69 3.55 6.89
CA VAL A 30 -5.72 3.34 5.87
C VAL A 30 -7.09 3.16 6.51
N ARG A 31 -8.16 3.27 5.71
CA ARG A 31 -9.52 3.12 6.24
C ARG A 31 -9.92 1.67 6.47
N TYR A 32 -9.63 0.79 5.50
CA TYR A 32 -10.05 -0.62 5.53
C TYR A 32 -8.86 -1.55 5.30
N ARG A 33 -8.80 -2.65 6.06
CA ARG A 33 -7.73 -3.66 5.94
C ARG A 33 -7.74 -4.39 4.61
N ARG A 34 -8.89 -4.99 4.31
CA ARG A 34 -9.05 -6.03 3.31
C ARG A 34 -8.43 -5.69 1.94
N PRO A 35 -8.74 -4.54 1.30
CA PRO A 35 -8.16 -4.25 -0.01
C PRO A 35 -6.65 -3.97 0.05
N VAL A 36 -6.13 -3.54 1.21
CA VAL A 36 -4.72 -3.15 1.36
C VAL A 36 -3.84 -4.35 1.68
N GLU A 37 -4.30 -5.29 2.52
CA GLU A 37 -3.55 -6.51 2.86
C GLU A 37 -3.32 -7.44 1.66
N GLU A 38 -4.14 -7.32 0.61
CA GLU A 38 -3.96 -8.05 -0.65
C GLU A 38 -2.73 -7.59 -1.45
N VAL A 39 -2.24 -6.36 -1.22
CA VAL A 39 -1.16 -5.74 -2.03
C VAL A 39 0.00 -5.15 -1.22
N ILE A 40 -0.15 -5.00 0.10
CA ILE A 40 0.88 -4.53 1.04
C ILE A 40 0.99 -5.52 2.20
N PRO A 41 2.22 -5.87 2.66
CA PRO A 41 2.40 -6.67 3.86
C PRO A 41 1.61 -6.12 5.06
N SER A 42 0.96 -6.99 5.82
CA SER A 42 0.05 -6.60 6.92
C SER A 42 0.74 -5.82 8.05
N ASP A 43 2.06 -5.93 8.19
CA ASP A 43 2.86 -5.16 9.16
C ASP A 43 3.30 -3.79 8.63
N GLY A 44 3.00 -3.50 7.37
CA GLY A 44 3.38 -2.26 6.70
C GLY A 44 2.40 -1.11 6.86
N PHE A 45 1.19 -1.37 7.32
CA PHE A 45 0.17 -0.34 7.48
C PHE A 45 -0.68 -0.59 8.72
N ILE A 46 -1.47 0.42 9.10
CA ILE A 46 -2.44 0.35 10.19
C ILE A 46 -3.80 0.66 9.57
N ALA A 47 -4.80 -0.19 9.78
CA ALA A 47 -6.15 0.11 9.31
C ALA A 47 -7.05 0.60 10.45
N ILE A 48 -7.89 1.59 10.16
CA ILE A 48 -8.82 2.17 11.13
C ILE A 48 -9.87 1.14 11.56
N ASP A 49 -10.31 0.27 10.65
CA ASP A 49 -11.34 -0.75 10.89
C ASP A 49 -10.90 -1.92 11.78
N ASP A 50 -9.63 -2.03 12.16
CA ASP A 50 -9.18 -2.97 13.20
C ASP A 50 -9.59 -2.57 14.61
N PHE A 51 -9.88 -1.28 14.81
CA PHE A 51 -10.07 -0.72 16.12
C PHE A 51 -11.54 -0.49 16.37
N GLU A 52 -12.03 -0.95 17.53
CA GLU A 52 -13.41 -0.72 17.98
C GLU A 52 -13.76 0.78 18.06
N SER A 53 -12.76 1.66 18.18
CA SER A 53 -12.95 3.11 18.20
C SER A 53 -11.69 3.88 17.81
N ILE A 54 -11.89 5.15 17.42
CA ILE A 54 -10.79 6.10 17.19
C ILE A 54 -9.94 6.31 18.45
N ALA A 55 -10.54 6.20 19.65
CA ALA A 55 -9.80 6.28 20.91
C ALA A 55 -8.80 5.12 21.06
N LYS A 56 -9.18 3.91 20.65
CA LYS A 56 -8.30 2.73 20.65
C LYS A 56 -7.18 2.84 19.61
N LEU A 57 -7.50 3.35 18.41
CA LEU A 57 -6.48 3.68 17.41
C LEU A 57 -5.48 4.70 17.97
N LYS A 58 -5.94 5.79 18.60
CA LYS A 58 -5.07 6.80 19.23
C LYS A 58 -4.15 6.17 20.29
N GLU A 59 -4.70 5.34 21.17
CA GLU A 59 -3.92 4.64 22.21
C GLU A 59 -2.83 3.76 21.60
N HIS A 60 -3.17 3.03 20.53
CA HIS A 60 -2.24 2.18 19.80
C HIS A 60 -1.11 3.00 19.14
N LEU A 61 -1.44 4.08 18.44
CA LEU A 61 -0.45 4.96 17.79
C LEU A 61 0.51 5.60 18.81
N LEU A 62 0.02 6.02 19.97
CA LEU A 62 0.86 6.56 21.05
C LEU A 62 1.83 5.52 21.61
N LYS A 63 1.38 4.27 21.78
CA LYS A 63 2.24 3.15 22.19
C LYS A 63 3.31 2.86 21.14
N LEU A 64 2.91 2.78 19.87
CA LEU A 64 3.84 2.53 18.76
C LEU A 64 4.89 3.64 18.63
N GLN A 65 4.52 4.90 18.82
CA GLN A 65 5.46 6.02 18.71
C GLN A 65 6.67 5.90 19.66
N GLN A 66 6.54 5.15 20.75
CA GLN A 66 7.60 4.89 21.73
C GLN A 66 8.36 3.56 21.48
N ASN A 67 7.93 2.77 20.48
CA ASN A 67 8.48 1.46 20.19
C ASN A 67 9.27 1.50 18.87
N ASP A 68 10.60 1.61 18.97
CA ASP A 68 11.48 1.60 17.79
C ASP A 68 11.59 0.21 17.12
N GLU A 69 11.34 -0.88 17.85
CA GLU A 69 11.34 -2.24 17.31
C GLU A 69 10.23 -2.44 16.29
N TYR A 70 9.05 -1.84 16.53
CA TYR A 70 7.97 -1.84 15.55
C TYR A 70 8.40 -1.24 14.21
N PHE A 71 9.27 -0.24 14.22
CA PHE A 71 9.75 0.41 13.01
C PHE A 71 11.03 -0.21 12.45
N ALA A 72 11.56 -1.27 13.09
CA ALA A 72 12.76 -1.95 12.59
C ALA A 72 12.55 -2.47 11.16
N TRP A 73 11.30 -2.79 10.78
CA TRP A 73 10.99 -3.21 9.43
C TRP A 73 11.23 -2.13 8.36
N LEU A 74 11.23 -0.84 8.72
CA LEU A 74 11.60 0.24 7.79
C LEU A 74 13.01 0.01 7.23
N ASN A 75 13.87 -0.68 7.97
CA ASN A 75 15.22 -1.03 7.53
C ASN A 75 15.31 -2.31 6.68
N ARG A 76 14.19 -3.02 6.42
CA ARG A 76 14.20 -4.18 5.51
C ARG A 76 14.65 -3.76 4.11
N THR A 77 15.61 -4.47 3.54
CA THR A 77 15.92 -4.40 2.10
C THR A 77 14.86 -5.16 1.33
N GLU A 78 13.66 -4.60 1.25
CA GLU A 78 12.69 -5.01 0.23
C GLU A 78 13.11 -4.42 -1.13
N ASP A 79 12.74 -5.09 -2.23
CA ASP A 79 12.85 -4.51 -3.57
C ASP A 79 11.87 -3.33 -3.68
N ARG A 80 12.37 -2.17 -3.25
CA ARG A 80 11.67 -0.89 -3.24
C ARG A 80 11.88 -0.14 -4.54
N GLU A 81 12.51 -0.74 -5.56
CA GLU A 81 12.63 -0.12 -6.87
C GLU A 81 11.24 0.09 -7.45
N ILE A 82 10.83 1.36 -7.51
CA ILE A 82 9.83 1.78 -8.48
C ILE A 82 10.52 1.65 -9.84
N LYS A 83 10.22 0.58 -10.58
CA LYS A 83 10.74 0.37 -11.95
C LYS A 83 10.31 1.54 -12.83
N ARG A 84 11.15 2.59 -12.89
CA ARG A 84 10.93 3.80 -13.71
C ARG A 84 10.82 3.49 -15.20
N ARG A 85 11.28 2.31 -15.62
CA ARG A 85 11.22 1.84 -17.00
C ARG A 85 9.94 1.09 -17.36
N GLY A 86 8.97 0.92 -16.44
CA GLY A 86 7.73 0.20 -16.73
C GLY A 86 6.98 0.78 -17.94
N LEU A 87 6.94 2.12 -18.05
CA LEU A 87 6.32 2.80 -19.19
C LEU A 87 7.13 2.66 -20.48
N CYS A 88 8.46 2.66 -20.42
CA CYS A 88 9.30 2.42 -21.60
C CYS A 88 9.16 0.98 -22.11
N GLN A 89 9.11 0.00 -21.20
CA GLN A 89 8.89 -1.39 -21.54
C GLN A 89 7.50 -1.57 -22.15
N LEU A 90 6.46 -1.02 -21.52
CA LEU A 90 5.10 -1.04 -22.06
C LEU A 90 5.02 -0.39 -23.46
N CYS A 91 5.66 0.76 -23.65
CA CYS A 91 5.75 1.44 -24.93
C CYS A 91 6.38 0.53 -25.99
N ASN A 92 7.50 -0.12 -25.66
CA ASN A 92 8.16 -1.09 -26.53
C ASN A 92 7.26 -2.29 -26.84
N ASP A 93 6.59 -2.85 -25.82
CA ASP A 93 5.70 -4.01 -25.97
C ASP A 93 4.51 -3.69 -26.88
N ILE A 94 3.93 -2.48 -26.78
CA ILE A 94 2.82 -2.02 -27.63
C ILE A 94 3.29 -1.71 -29.06
N HIS A 95 4.50 -1.18 -29.25
CA HIS A 95 5.00 -0.77 -30.56
C HIS A 95 5.69 -1.89 -31.35
N VAL A 96 6.31 -2.85 -30.67
CA VAL A 96 7.15 -3.90 -31.29
C VAL A 96 6.53 -5.30 -31.14
N GLY A 97 5.69 -5.52 -30.12
CA GLY A 97 5.03 -6.80 -29.90
C GLY A 97 3.73 -6.94 -30.70
N ASP A 98 3.55 -8.10 -31.33
CA ASP A 98 2.22 -8.54 -31.77
C ASP A 98 1.39 -8.77 -30.50
N LEU A 99 0.45 -7.86 -30.21
CA LEU A 99 -0.45 -7.99 -29.06
C LEU A 99 -1.32 -9.21 -29.28
N THR A 100 -0.92 -10.36 -28.74
CA THR A 100 -1.80 -11.51 -28.60
C THR A 100 -2.89 -11.13 -27.61
N VAL A 101 -4.04 -10.72 -28.14
CA VAL A 101 -5.23 -10.43 -27.35
C VAL A 101 -5.63 -11.74 -26.66
N HIS A 102 -5.25 -11.91 -25.39
CA HIS A 102 -5.81 -12.95 -24.56
C HIS A 102 -7.26 -12.59 -24.26
N SER A 103 -8.17 -13.21 -25.02
CA SER A 103 -9.63 -12.99 -25.03
C SER A 103 -10.36 -13.44 -23.76
N THR A 104 -9.69 -13.47 -22.60
CA THR A 104 -10.24 -14.08 -21.37
C THR A 104 -10.58 -13.06 -20.28
N ILE A 105 -10.39 -11.75 -20.51
CA ILE A 105 -10.94 -10.75 -19.59
C ILE A 105 -12.42 -10.54 -19.93
N ARG A 106 -13.28 -11.41 -19.39
CA ARG A 106 -14.71 -11.11 -19.24
C ARG A 106 -14.83 -10.13 -18.07
N MET A 107 -15.19 -8.88 -18.37
CA MET A 107 -15.82 -8.00 -17.38
C MET A 107 -17.21 -8.51 -17.02
#